data_AF-A0A9Q3V316-F1
#
_entry.id   AF-A0A9Q3V316-F1
#
_cell.length_a   1.000
_cell.length_b   1.000
_cell.length_c   1.000
_cell.angle_alpha   90.00
_cell.angle_beta   90.00
_cell.angle_gamma   90.00
#
_symmetry.space_group_name_H-M   'P 1'
#
loop_
_entity.id
_entity.type
_entity.pdbx_description
1 polymer ?
#
loop_
_entity_poly.entity_id
_entity_poly.type
_entity_poly.pdbx_seq_one_letter_code
_entity_poly.pdbx_strand_id
1 'polypeptide(L)'
;MKRKSLFILLLISFNLYYSQRLLTSWSQQNIENYTKEMYDEAQKLSTSQLLEKNLNDQYWSEVFLTLNASVNNYTKDTDYQKALALQISNASETKLKGTSRLIIWDRIASGDILFEGKGLVLENDLFLVAGRANQILQNLTKKNFGYVSIHSTKEDVETLKNKWQNYLNNKPVDEYKPIELSKSKIPEISSLSAVKALIISLQPNSQKDQLTKNCLKRIYKLDEMPKEKGAHSYCNPDTSTFSYLAMLLGDEKFDETKNAAWYLKFWNDNQKQLIWNSEKGYYEVKK
;
A
#
# COMPACT_ATOMS: atom_id res chain seq x y z
N MET A 1 24.85 37.30 2.62
CA MET A 1 23.56 36.59 2.68
C MET A 1 23.80 35.11 2.90
N LYS A 2 23.63 34.61 4.14
CA LYS A 2 23.77 33.18 4.45
C LYS A 2 22.42 32.51 4.18
N ARG A 3 22.34 31.65 3.14
CA ARG A 3 21.24 30.71 2.93
C ARG A 3 21.16 29.81 4.15
N LYS A 4 20.20 30.06 5.04
CA LYS A 4 19.83 29.10 6.07
C LYS A 4 19.15 27.95 5.36
N SER A 5 19.89 26.87 5.09
CA SER A 5 19.30 25.58 4.77
C SER A 5 18.47 25.15 5.97
N LEU A 6 17.16 25.37 5.89
CA LEU A 6 16.20 24.85 6.84
C LEU A 6 16.18 23.33 6.64
N PHE A 7 16.98 22.60 7.42
CA PHE A 7 16.78 21.17 7.60
C PHE A 7 15.44 21.01 8.29
N ILE A 8 14.39 20.76 7.51
CA ILE A 8 13.15 20.20 8.02
C ILE A 8 13.51 18.76 8.40
N LEU A 9 13.96 18.60 9.65
CA LEU A 9 13.96 17.31 10.31
C LEU A 9 12.48 16.97 10.54
N LEU A 10 11.86 16.38 9.52
CA LEU A 10 10.49 15.87 9.61
C LEU A 10 10.59 14.62 10.47
N LEU A 11 10.43 14.81 11.78
CA LEU A 11 10.27 13.73 12.74
C LEU A 11 9.15 12.83 12.23
N ILE A 12 9.57 11.68 11.69
CA ILE A 12 8.75 10.51 11.38
C ILE A 12 8.20 10.02 12.72
N SER A 13 7.23 10.75 13.27
CA SER A 13 6.27 10.24 14.24
C SER A 13 5.04 9.75 13.47
N PHE A 14 5.28 9.07 12.34
CA PHE A 14 4.28 8.18 11.79
C PHE A 14 4.15 7.05 12.81
N ASN A 15 3.15 7.20 13.68
CA ASN A 15 2.44 6.06 14.23
C ASN A 15 2.13 5.15 13.04
N LEU A 16 2.95 4.13 12.80
CA LEU A 16 2.65 3.09 11.82
C LEU A 16 1.41 2.38 12.36
N TYR A 17 0.25 2.82 11.86
CA TYR A 17 -1.06 2.31 12.25
C TYR A 17 -1.21 0.87 11.77
N TYR A 18 -2.10 0.10 12.40
CA TYR A 18 -2.32 -1.33 12.10
C TYR A 18 -2.55 -1.66 10.61
N SER A 19 -3.00 -0.70 9.79
CA SER A 19 -3.30 -0.86 8.37
C SER A 19 -2.28 -0.20 7.42
N GLN A 20 -1.23 0.43 7.95
CA GLN A 20 -0.24 1.15 7.16
C GLN A 20 1.17 0.68 7.51
N ARG A 21 1.92 0.23 6.50
CA ARG A 21 3.31 -0.20 6.69
C ARG A 21 4.22 0.38 5.62
N LEU A 22 5.50 0.44 5.93
CA LEU A 22 6.50 1.04 5.05
C LEU A 22 7.37 -0.04 4.41
N LEU A 23 7.24 -0.26 3.10
CA LEU A 23 8.15 -1.13 2.35
C LEU A 23 9.31 -0.32 1.77
N THR A 24 10.35 -0.10 2.58
CA THR A 24 11.60 0.61 2.24
C THR A 24 11.42 2.06 1.73
N SER A 25 12.41 2.93 1.99
CA SER A 25 12.60 4.25 1.37
C SER A 25 11.34 4.98 0.83
N TRP A 26 10.48 5.46 1.73
CA TRP A 26 9.31 6.27 1.40
C TRP A 26 9.37 7.63 2.08
N SER A 27 8.83 8.64 1.39
CA SER A 27 8.44 9.90 1.99
C SER A 27 7.25 10.48 1.23
N GLN A 28 6.48 11.37 1.86
CA GLN A 28 5.40 12.10 1.21
C GLN A 28 5.87 12.90 -0.03
N GLN A 29 7.15 13.30 -0.07
CA GLN A 29 7.75 13.99 -1.22
C GLN A 29 7.87 13.09 -2.46
N ASN A 30 7.68 11.78 -2.30
CA ASN A 30 7.71 10.82 -3.40
C ASN A 30 6.32 10.47 -3.93
N ILE A 31 5.25 11.04 -3.37
CA ILE A 31 3.90 10.90 -3.93
C ILE A 31 3.80 11.78 -5.18
N GLU A 32 3.32 11.18 -6.27
CA GLU A 32 3.11 11.89 -7.52
C GLU A 32 2.09 13.03 -7.35
N ASN A 33 2.35 14.20 -7.94
CA ASN A 33 1.47 15.37 -7.87
C ASN A 33 1.19 15.85 -6.43
N TYR A 34 2.12 15.64 -5.50
CA TYR A 34 2.06 16.18 -4.15
C TYR A 34 2.91 17.45 -4.03
N THR A 35 2.35 18.54 -3.51
CA THR A 35 3.09 19.76 -3.16
C THR A 35 2.83 20.18 -1.72
N LYS A 36 3.68 21.06 -1.19
CA LYS A 36 3.50 21.61 0.15
C LYS A 36 2.25 22.49 0.20
N GLU A 37 1.98 23.25 -0.86
CA GLU A 37 0.81 24.12 -0.96
C GLU A 37 -0.48 23.30 -0.87
N MET A 38 -0.56 22.17 -1.60
CA MET A 38 -1.70 21.25 -1.51
C MET A 38 -1.87 20.68 -0.09
N TYR A 39 -0.76 20.38 0.59
CA TYR A 39 -0.81 19.96 1.99
C TYR A 39 -1.38 21.03 2.91
N ASP A 40 -0.83 22.24 2.83
CA ASP A 40 -1.22 23.39 3.66
C ASP A 40 -2.68 23.79 3.41
N GLU A 41 -3.19 23.63 2.19
CA GLU A 41 -4.60 23.83 1.83
C GLU A 41 -5.49 22.72 2.40
N ALA A 42 -5.09 21.46 2.26
CA ALA A 42 -5.84 20.32 2.78
C ALA A 42 -6.05 20.41 4.30
N GLN A 43 -5.08 20.96 5.04
CA GLN A 43 -5.21 21.14 6.50
C GLN A 43 -6.31 22.11 6.92
N LYS A 44 -6.84 22.94 6.00
CA LYS A 44 -7.87 23.94 6.28
C LYS A 44 -9.29 23.45 5.97
N LEU A 45 -9.41 22.25 5.40
CA LEU A 45 -10.70 21.70 4.98
C LEU A 45 -11.58 21.35 6.17
N SER A 46 -12.88 21.63 6.07
CA SER A 46 -13.90 21.19 7.03
C SER A 46 -14.16 19.69 6.95
N THR A 47 -14.80 19.13 7.99
CA THR A 47 -15.25 17.73 7.97
C THR A 47 -16.18 17.42 6.80
N SER A 48 -17.10 18.33 6.45
CA SER A 48 -17.98 18.17 5.29
C SER A 48 -17.21 18.11 3.96
N GLN A 49 -16.17 18.94 3.80
CA GLN A 49 -15.31 18.90 2.62
C GLN A 49 -14.50 17.61 2.56
N LEU A 50 -13.96 17.15 3.70
CA LEU A 50 -13.22 15.88 3.75
C LEU A 50 -14.11 14.66 3.46
N LEU A 51 -15.36 14.66 3.93
CA LEU A 51 -16.36 13.64 3.59
C LEU A 51 -16.63 13.62 2.09
N GLU A 52 -16.79 14.78 1.46
CA GLU A 52 -17.01 14.89 0.01
C GLU A 52 -15.79 14.42 -0.79
N LYS A 53 -14.58 14.77 -0.34
CA LYS A 53 -13.34 14.29 -0.94
C LYS A 53 -13.19 12.77 -0.84
N ASN A 54 -13.57 12.16 0.29
CA ASN A 54 -13.55 10.70 0.43
C ASN A 54 -14.38 9.98 -0.65
N LEU A 55 -15.52 10.57 -1.03
CA LEU A 55 -16.43 10.05 -2.05
C LEU A 55 -15.86 10.16 -3.48
N ASN A 56 -15.12 11.23 -3.76
CA ASN A 56 -14.89 11.67 -5.14
C ASN A 56 -13.42 11.71 -5.59
N ASP A 57 -12.45 11.76 -4.67
CA ASP A 57 -11.04 11.92 -5.03
C ASP A 57 -10.57 10.83 -5.99
N GLN A 58 -9.78 11.22 -7.00
CA GLN A 58 -9.34 10.33 -8.09
C GLN A 58 -7.83 10.18 -8.16
N TYR A 59 -7.08 10.94 -7.37
CA TYR A 59 -5.63 10.81 -7.28
C TYR A 59 -5.21 10.29 -5.92
N TRP A 60 -4.18 9.44 -5.91
CA TRP A 60 -3.58 8.96 -4.68
C TRP A 60 -3.12 10.12 -3.77
N SER A 61 -2.55 11.18 -4.34
CA SER A 61 -2.15 12.36 -3.57
C SER A 61 -3.32 13.03 -2.85
N GLU A 62 -4.47 13.16 -3.50
CA GLU A 62 -5.68 13.75 -2.91
C GLU A 62 -6.21 12.89 -1.76
N VAL A 63 -6.30 11.57 -1.97
CA VAL A 63 -6.69 10.63 -0.92
C VAL A 63 -5.72 10.73 0.26
N PHE A 64 -4.41 10.71 0.01
CA PHE A 64 -3.39 10.84 1.04
C PHE A 64 -3.57 12.15 1.84
N LEU A 65 -3.84 13.27 1.17
CA LEU A 65 -4.11 14.55 1.82
C LEU A 65 -5.36 14.50 2.70
N THR A 66 -6.44 13.90 2.21
CA THR A 66 -7.68 13.68 2.98
C THR A 66 -7.43 12.82 4.23
N LEU A 67 -6.64 11.74 4.12
CA LEU A 67 -6.23 10.91 5.26
C LEU A 67 -5.48 11.73 6.32
N ASN A 68 -4.49 12.53 5.89
CA ASN A 68 -3.66 13.32 6.82
C ASN A 68 -4.43 14.46 7.48
N ALA A 69 -5.18 15.25 6.70
CA ALA A 69 -5.98 16.36 7.22
C ALA A 69 -7.03 15.87 8.23
N SER A 70 -7.63 14.71 7.99
CA SER A 70 -8.56 14.06 8.93
C SER A 70 -7.89 13.83 10.30
N VAL A 71 -6.72 13.20 10.30
CA VAL A 71 -6.02 12.82 11.53
C VAL A 71 -5.46 14.03 12.26
N ASN A 72 -4.92 15.00 11.53
CA ASN A 72 -4.29 16.17 12.15
C ASN A 72 -5.30 17.07 12.87
N ASN A 73 -6.54 17.16 12.36
CA ASN A 73 -7.49 18.16 12.81
C ASN A 73 -8.72 17.58 13.52
N TYR A 74 -9.11 16.33 13.25
CA TYR A 74 -10.45 15.82 13.60
C TYR A 74 -10.46 14.52 14.41
N THR A 75 -9.37 14.17 15.09
CA THR A 75 -9.26 12.94 15.93
C THR A 75 -10.32 12.81 17.02
N LYS A 76 -10.87 13.91 17.52
CA LYS A 76 -11.89 13.93 18.59
C LYS A 76 -13.31 14.20 18.10
N ASP A 77 -13.50 14.46 16.82
CA ASP A 77 -14.81 14.77 16.25
C ASP A 77 -15.61 13.47 16.04
N THR A 78 -16.55 13.20 16.95
CA THR A 78 -17.36 11.98 16.92
C THR A 78 -18.42 12.01 15.82
N ASP A 79 -18.93 13.18 15.46
CA ASP A 79 -19.95 13.31 14.41
C ASP A 79 -19.32 13.05 13.03
N TYR A 80 -18.09 13.56 12.82
CA TYR A 80 -17.30 13.22 11.64
C TYR A 80 -17.01 11.71 11.56
N GLN A 81 -16.63 11.08 12.67
CA GLN A 81 -16.41 9.63 12.71
C GLN A 81 -17.69 8.84 12.39
N LYS A 82 -18.85 9.26 12.91
CA LYS A 82 -20.13 8.63 12.58
C LYS A 82 -20.48 8.79 11.09
N ALA A 83 -20.23 9.96 10.51
CA ALA A 83 -20.44 10.20 9.09
C ALA A 83 -19.52 9.33 8.21
N LEU A 84 -18.24 9.20 8.58
CA LEU A 84 -17.31 8.27 7.93
C LEU A 84 -17.79 6.81 8.02
N ALA A 85 -18.29 6.39 9.19
CA ALA A 85 -18.79 5.03 9.37
C ALA A 85 -19.94 4.74 8.39
N LEU A 86 -20.84 5.70 8.15
CA LEU A 86 -21.90 5.57 7.15
C LEU A 86 -21.37 5.40 5.72
N GLN A 87 -20.22 5.98 5.39
CA GLN A 87 -19.60 5.82 4.07
C GLN A 87 -18.98 4.42 3.85
N ILE A 88 -18.81 3.60 4.88
CA ILE A 88 -18.29 2.22 4.75
C ILE A 88 -19.22 1.35 3.89
N SER A 89 -20.53 1.57 3.90
CA SER A 89 -21.44 0.82 3.02
C SER A 89 -21.36 1.24 1.54
N ASN A 90 -20.58 2.28 1.21
CA ASN A 90 -20.41 2.72 -0.16
C ASN A 90 -19.25 1.97 -0.84
N ALA A 91 -19.59 0.92 -1.59
CA ALA A 91 -18.64 0.12 -2.36
C ALA A 91 -18.26 0.74 -3.72
N SER A 92 -18.56 2.02 -3.97
CA SER A 92 -18.19 2.67 -5.23
C SER A 92 -16.67 2.75 -5.37
N GLU A 93 -16.18 2.42 -6.56
CA GLU A 93 -14.78 2.54 -6.92
C GLU A 93 -14.52 3.86 -7.63
N THR A 94 -13.50 4.59 -7.17
CA THR A 94 -12.91 5.71 -7.89
C THR A 94 -11.49 5.30 -8.29
N LYS A 95 -11.31 5.06 -9.60
CA LYS A 95 -10.02 4.60 -10.15
C LYS A 95 -8.91 5.60 -9.83
N LEU A 96 -8.01 5.22 -8.94
CA LEU A 96 -6.92 6.09 -8.50
C LEU A 96 -5.84 6.23 -9.57
N LYS A 97 -5.43 7.47 -9.80
CA LYS A 97 -4.30 7.86 -10.63
C LYS A 97 -3.11 8.29 -9.77
N GLY A 98 -1.93 8.31 -10.38
CA GLY A 98 -0.69 8.73 -9.69
C GLY A 98 -0.35 7.82 -8.51
N THR A 99 -0.56 6.51 -8.66
CA THR A 99 -0.40 5.50 -7.61
C THR A 99 1.05 5.13 -7.32
N SER A 100 2.01 5.93 -7.81
CA SER A 100 3.42 5.77 -7.45
C SER A 100 3.57 5.77 -5.92
N ARG A 101 4.36 4.82 -5.42
CA ARG A 101 4.59 4.58 -3.98
C ARG A 101 3.36 4.12 -3.18
N LEU A 102 2.20 3.88 -3.80
CA LEU A 102 1.09 3.19 -3.16
C LEU A 102 1.25 1.69 -3.37
N ILE A 103 1.11 0.90 -2.31
CA ILE A 103 1.09 -0.56 -2.38
C ILE A 103 -0.24 -1.04 -1.78
N ILE A 104 -1.07 -1.62 -2.63
CA ILE A 104 -2.22 -2.44 -2.24
C ILE A 104 -2.04 -3.74 -3.00
N TRP A 105 -1.69 -4.81 -2.30
CA TRP A 105 -1.21 -6.05 -2.93
C TRP A 105 -2.20 -6.61 -3.95
N ASP A 106 -3.50 -6.61 -3.64
CA ASP A 106 -4.52 -7.11 -4.56
C ASP A 106 -4.68 -6.23 -5.81
N ARG A 107 -4.46 -4.90 -5.70
CA ARG A 107 -4.46 -3.97 -6.84
C ARG A 107 -3.21 -4.06 -7.70
N ILE A 108 -2.07 -4.48 -7.13
CA ILE A 108 -0.90 -4.85 -7.92
C ILE A 108 -1.16 -6.17 -8.66
N ALA A 109 -1.78 -7.14 -7.99
CA ALA A 109 -2.11 -8.43 -8.59
C ALA A 109 -3.17 -8.33 -9.70
N SER A 110 -4.09 -7.36 -9.63
CA SER A 110 -5.07 -7.06 -10.70
C SER A 110 -4.47 -6.23 -11.84
N GLY A 111 -3.35 -5.53 -11.61
CA GLY A 111 -2.72 -4.62 -12.55
C GLY A 111 -3.21 -3.17 -12.48
N ASP A 112 -4.02 -2.81 -11.49
CA ASP A 112 -4.47 -1.43 -11.24
C ASP A 112 -3.35 -0.53 -10.67
N ILE A 113 -2.38 -1.13 -9.98
CA ILE A 113 -1.18 -0.46 -9.47
C ILE A 113 0.05 -1.10 -10.09
N LEU A 114 0.95 -0.25 -10.59
CA LEU A 114 2.28 -0.67 -10.98
C LEU A 114 3.21 -0.72 -9.78
N PHE A 115 3.74 -1.90 -9.46
CA PHE A 115 4.68 -2.02 -8.33
C PHE A 115 6.08 -1.54 -8.70
N GLU A 116 6.64 -0.67 -7.85
CA GLU A 116 7.96 -0.05 -8.06
C GLU A 116 9.02 -0.52 -7.06
N GLY A 117 8.78 -1.61 -6.33
CA GLY A 117 9.72 -2.17 -5.36
C GLY A 117 9.72 -1.51 -3.98
N LYS A 118 9.07 -0.35 -3.82
CA LYS A 118 9.03 0.41 -2.55
C LYS A 118 7.83 1.34 -2.45
N GLY A 119 7.35 1.59 -1.23
CA GLY A 119 6.18 2.42 -1.00
C GLY A 119 5.52 2.27 0.36
N LEU A 120 4.34 2.87 0.48
CA LEU A 120 3.44 2.73 1.61
C LEU A 120 2.43 1.62 1.31
N VAL A 121 2.42 0.60 2.17
CA VAL A 121 1.53 -0.56 2.10
C VAL A 121 0.25 -0.25 2.87
N LEU A 122 -0.89 -0.41 2.19
CA LEU A 122 -2.23 -0.22 2.72
C LEU A 122 -2.99 -1.54 2.63
N GLU A 123 -3.54 -1.98 3.76
CA GLU A 123 -4.41 -3.16 3.82
C GLU A 123 -5.83 -2.85 3.30
N ASN A 124 -6.28 -1.60 3.45
CA ASN A 124 -7.56 -1.17 2.89
C ASN A 124 -7.41 -0.81 1.41
N ASP A 125 -8.38 -1.23 0.60
CA ASP A 125 -8.48 -0.84 -0.80
C ASP A 125 -8.92 0.62 -0.93
N LEU A 126 -7.95 1.51 -1.10
CA LEU A 126 -8.19 2.95 -1.26
C LEU A 126 -8.81 3.32 -2.61
N PHE A 127 -9.03 2.39 -3.53
CA PHE A 127 -9.83 2.66 -4.72
C PHE A 127 -11.33 2.69 -4.37
N LEU A 128 -11.73 2.07 -3.26
CA LEU A 128 -13.11 2.04 -2.79
C LEU A 128 -13.37 3.15 -1.77
N VAL A 129 -14.52 3.82 -1.88
CA VAL A 129 -14.97 4.80 -0.87
C VAL A 129 -14.99 4.18 0.52
N ALA A 130 -15.51 2.95 0.63
CA ALA A 130 -15.52 2.17 1.87
C ALA A 130 -14.12 1.95 2.47
N GLY A 131 -13.13 1.62 1.63
CA GLY A 131 -11.77 1.37 2.10
C GLY A 131 -11.07 2.62 2.59
N ARG A 132 -11.28 3.76 1.92
CA ARG A 132 -10.80 5.06 2.41
C ARG A 132 -11.46 5.46 3.72
N ALA A 133 -12.79 5.34 3.83
CA ALA A 133 -13.52 5.65 5.05
C ALA A 133 -13.02 4.80 6.23
N ASN A 134 -12.86 3.49 6.01
CA ASN A 134 -12.31 2.59 7.03
C ASN A 134 -10.87 2.96 7.40
N GLN A 135 -10.03 3.31 6.42
CA GLN A 135 -8.66 3.76 6.67
C GLN A 135 -8.62 5.04 7.53
N ILE A 136 -9.48 6.01 7.25
CA ILE A 136 -9.59 7.24 8.04
C ILE A 136 -10.00 6.88 9.48
N LEU A 137 -11.03 6.06 9.67
CA LEU A 137 -11.51 5.66 10.99
C LEU A 137 -10.44 4.93 11.82
N GLN A 138 -9.71 4.00 11.21
CA GLN A 138 -8.57 3.33 11.86
C GLN A 138 -7.50 4.34 12.27
N ASN A 139 -7.19 5.32 11.41
CA ASN A 139 -6.21 6.35 11.71
C ASN A 139 -6.70 7.31 12.81
N LEU A 140 -7.99 7.67 12.86
CA LEU A 140 -8.55 8.56 13.88
C LEU A 140 -8.60 7.89 15.25
N THR A 141 -9.07 6.65 15.31
CA THR A 141 -9.44 5.97 16.57
C THR A 141 -8.37 5.02 17.09
N LYS A 142 -7.40 4.64 16.25
CA LYS A 142 -6.41 3.59 16.51
C LYS A 142 -7.02 2.21 16.76
N LYS A 143 -8.26 1.99 16.32
CA LYS A 143 -8.96 0.71 16.42
C LYS A 143 -8.93 -0.03 15.10
N ASN A 144 -8.91 -1.36 15.15
CA ASN A 144 -9.02 -2.20 13.96
C ASN A 144 -10.21 -3.16 14.09
N PHE A 145 -11.20 -3.04 13.20
CA PHE A 145 -12.36 -3.95 13.16
C PHE A 145 -12.41 -4.83 11.91
N GLY A 146 -11.37 -4.75 11.07
CA GLY A 146 -11.24 -5.42 9.79
C GLY A 146 -10.75 -4.48 8.69
N TYR A 147 -10.59 -5.04 7.49
CA TYR A 147 -10.16 -4.31 6.30
C TYR A 147 -11.21 -4.42 5.20
N VAL A 148 -11.24 -3.40 4.33
CA VAL A 148 -12.00 -3.47 3.07
C VAL A 148 -11.02 -3.80 1.96
N SER A 149 -11.25 -4.87 1.22
CA SER A 149 -10.45 -5.26 0.05
C SER A 149 -11.29 -5.17 -1.22
N ILE A 150 -10.65 -5.33 -2.39
CA ILE A 150 -11.37 -5.47 -3.67
C ILE A 150 -12.32 -6.68 -3.70
N HIS A 151 -12.10 -7.64 -2.79
CA HIS A 151 -12.90 -8.86 -2.67
C HIS A 151 -13.99 -8.77 -1.59
N SER A 152 -14.08 -7.66 -0.85
CA SER A 152 -15.08 -7.49 0.19
C SER A 152 -16.49 -7.49 -0.38
N THR A 153 -17.36 -8.31 0.20
CA THR A 153 -18.77 -8.38 -0.16
C THR A 153 -19.56 -7.24 0.48
N LYS A 154 -20.81 -7.05 0.03
CA LYS A 154 -21.76 -6.11 0.67
C LYS A 154 -21.99 -6.46 2.15
N GLU A 155 -22.02 -7.74 2.48
CA GLU A 155 -22.21 -8.22 3.86
C GLU A 155 -20.98 -7.91 4.73
N ASP A 156 -19.77 -8.07 4.18
CA ASP A 156 -18.53 -7.73 4.89
C ASP A 156 -18.48 -6.25 5.26
N VAL A 157 -18.77 -5.36 4.30
CA VAL A 157 -18.76 -3.91 4.55
C VAL A 157 -19.89 -3.48 5.48
N GLU A 158 -21.06 -4.11 5.41
CA GLU A 158 -22.18 -3.83 6.32
C GLU A 158 -21.84 -4.27 7.75
N THR A 159 -21.22 -5.44 7.90
CA THR A 159 -20.73 -5.94 9.20
C THR A 159 -19.68 -4.99 9.78
N LEU A 160 -18.74 -4.53 8.97
CA LEU A 160 -17.71 -3.59 9.38
C LEU A 160 -18.29 -2.22 9.78
N LYS A 161 -19.27 -1.70 9.02
CA LYS A 161 -20.03 -0.50 9.38
C LYS A 161 -20.68 -0.64 10.75
N ASN A 162 -21.36 -1.76 10.99
CA ASN A 162 -22.06 -2.01 12.25
C ASN A 162 -21.09 -2.10 13.44
N LYS A 163 -19.90 -2.69 13.25
CA LYS A 163 -18.84 -2.67 14.26
C LYS A 163 -18.40 -1.24 14.59
N TRP A 164 -18.16 -0.40 13.58
CA TRP A 164 -17.83 1.00 13.82
C TRP A 164 -18.94 1.77 14.53
N GLN A 165 -20.20 1.62 14.10
CA GLN A 165 -21.33 2.27 14.74
C GLN A 165 -21.52 1.82 16.20
N ASN A 166 -21.31 0.54 16.50
CA ASN A 166 -21.35 0.03 17.86
C ASN A 166 -20.24 0.67 18.71
N TYR A 167 -19.00 0.68 18.22
CA TYR A 167 -17.87 1.32 18.91
C TYR A 167 -18.13 2.81 19.18
N LEU A 168 -18.58 3.56 18.16
CA LEU A 168 -18.87 5.00 18.27
C LEU A 168 -20.08 5.32 19.16
N ASN A 169 -20.89 4.33 19.50
CA ASN A 169 -21.98 4.41 20.46
C ASN A 169 -21.63 3.78 21.81
N ASN A 170 -20.33 3.61 22.10
CA ASN A 170 -19.79 3.03 23.35
C ASN A 170 -20.26 1.61 23.65
N LYS A 171 -20.60 0.83 22.63
CA LYS A 171 -20.86 -0.61 22.77
C LYS A 171 -19.54 -1.39 22.62
N PRO A 172 -19.38 -2.51 23.35
CA PRO A 172 -18.20 -3.36 23.20
C PRO A 172 -18.15 -3.97 21.80
N VAL A 173 -16.95 -3.97 21.21
CA VAL A 173 -16.66 -4.55 19.88
C VAL A 173 -15.28 -5.18 19.93
N ASP A 174 -15.19 -6.43 19.48
CA ASP A 174 -13.91 -7.12 19.40
C ASP A 174 -13.06 -6.57 18.25
N GLU A 175 -11.81 -6.25 18.56
CA GLU A 175 -10.84 -5.82 17.57
C GLU A 175 -10.37 -7.01 16.71
N TYR A 176 -10.26 -6.76 15.41
CA TYR A 176 -9.69 -7.69 14.45
C TYR A 176 -8.18 -7.82 14.72
N LYS A 177 -7.72 -9.07 14.84
CA LYS A 177 -6.31 -9.40 15.01
C LYS A 177 -5.77 -9.98 13.69
N PRO A 178 -4.89 -9.27 12.98
CA PRO A 178 -4.25 -9.80 11.77
C PRO A 178 -3.47 -11.06 12.07
N ILE A 179 -3.32 -11.92 11.06
CA ILE A 179 -2.46 -13.10 11.15
C ILE A 179 -1.02 -12.63 11.35
N GLU A 180 -0.38 -13.12 12.40
CA GLU A 180 1.02 -12.85 12.67
C GLU A 180 1.90 -13.87 11.95
N LEU A 181 2.75 -13.38 11.05
CA LEU A 181 3.71 -14.19 10.30
C LEU A 181 5.07 -14.11 11.00
N SER A 182 5.23 -14.90 12.07
CA SER A 182 6.43 -14.89 12.91
C SER A 182 7.71 -15.13 12.12
N LYS A 183 8.81 -14.49 12.54
CA LYS A 183 10.14 -14.57 11.92
C LYS A 183 10.21 -14.12 10.45
N SER A 184 9.17 -13.46 9.95
CA SER A 184 9.21 -12.79 8.66
C SER A 184 10.39 -11.81 8.60
N LYS A 185 11.20 -11.88 7.54
CA LYS A 185 12.29 -10.93 7.29
C LYS A 185 11.76 -9.52 7.00
N ILE A 186 10.63 -9.42 6.30
CA ILE A 186 9.95 -8.17 5.93
C ILE A 186 8.43 -8.39 6.06
N PRO A 187 7.82 -8.01 7.20
CA PRO A 187 6.41 -8.26 7.47
C PRO A 187 5.45 -7.68 6.42
N GLU A 188 5.85 -6.60 5.76
CA GLU A 188 5.09 -5.86 4.75
C GLU A 188 4.78 -6.68 3.49
N ILE A 189 5.65 -7.63 3.14
CA ILE A 189 5.55 -8.45 1.92
C ILE A 189 5.19 -9.91 2.21
N SER A 190 4.94 -10.26 3.48
CA SER A 190 4.87 -11.67 3.87
C SER A 190 3.51 -12.32 3.64
N SER A 191 2.48 -11.56 3.27
CA SER A 191 1.17 -12.15 2.95
C SER A 191 1.22 -12.94 1.64
N LEU A 192 0.33 -13.92 1.51
CA LEU A 192 0.20 -14.69 0.27
C LEU A 192 -0.26 -13.79 -0.90
N SER A 193 -1.06 -12.76 -0.63
CA SER A 193 -1.41 -11.71 -1.60
C SER A 193 -0.17 -10.97 -2.10
N ALA A 194 0.78 -10.65 -1.22
CA ALA A 194 2.03 -10.01 -1.62
C ALA A 194 2.88 -10.94 -2.50
N VAL A 195 3.00 -12.24 -2.16
CA VAL A 195 3.70 -13.22 -3.02
C VAL A 195 3.08 -13.23 -4.43
N LYS A 196 1.75 -13.35 -4.53
CA LYS A 196 1.04 -13.31 -5.81
C LYS A 196 1.34 -12.03 -6.57
N ALA A 197 1.20 -10.89 -5.90
CA ALA A 197 1.40 -9.57 -6.49
C ALA A 197 2.83 -9.37 -7.02
N LEU A 198 3.84 -9.82 -6.29
CA LEU A 198 5.25 -9.76 -6.72
C LEU A 198 5.48 -10.64 -7.96
N ILE A 199 4.92 -11.85 -8.00
CA ILE A 199 5.04 -12.76 -9.15
C ILE A 199 4.36 -12.18 -10.40
N ILE A 200 3.16 -11.63 -10.24
CA ILE A 200 2.45 -10.94 -11.33
C ILE A 200 3.23 -9.69 -11.75
N SER A 201 3.75 -8.93 -10.79
CA SER A 201 4.53 -7.74 -11.07
C SER A 201 5.80 -8.05 -11.86
N LEU A 202 6.42 -9.22 -11.74
CA LEU A 202 7.60 -9.58 -12.54
C LEU A 202 7.32 -9.78 -14.03
N GLN A 203 6.06 -9.97 -14.43
CA GLN A 203 5.74 -10.25 -15.83
C GLN A 203 6.04 -9.03 -16.72
N PRO A 204 6.30 -9.25 -18.03
CA PRO A 204 6.53 -8.15 -18.98
C PRO A 204 5.42 -7.11 -18.93
N ASN A 205 5.79 -5.83 -18.84
CA ASN A 205 4.84 -4.75 -18.71
C ASN A 205 5.41 -3.47 -19.36
N SER A 206 4.73 -2.99 -20.40
CA SER A 206 5.18 -1.84 -21.18
C SER A 206 5.30 -0.54 -20.39
N GLN A 207 4.50 -0.37 -19.32
CA GLN A 207 4.61 0.79 -18.44
C GLN A 207 5.88 0.73 -17.59
N LYS A 208 6.25 -0.46 -17.06
CA LYS A 208 7.54 -0.64 -16.37
C LYS A 208 8.72 -0.42 -17.30
N ASP A 209 8.63 -0.90 -18.54
CA ASP A 209 9.66 -0.70 -19.55
C ASP A 209 9.85 0.80 -19.84
N GLN A 210 8.75 1.53 -19.99
CA GLN A 210 8.78 2.98 -20.20
C GLN A 210 9.34 3.73 -18.98
N LEU A 211 8.98 3.33 -17.75
CA LEU A 211 9.54 3.91 -16.53
C LEU A 211 11.05 3.70 -16.45
N THR A 212 11.50 2.47 -16.73
CA THR A 212 12.93 2.12 -16.74
C THR A 212 13.66 2.97 -17.79
N LYS A 213 13.14 3.05 -19.02
CA LYS A 213 13.70 3.86 -20.10
C LYS A 213 13.77 5.34 -19.74
N ASN A 214 12.70 5.90 -19.16
CA ASN A 214 12.66 7.29 -18.72
C ASN A 214 13.71 7.56 -17.62
N CYS A 215 13.86 6.65 -16.67
CA CYS A 215 14.87 6.74 -15.62
C CYS A 215 16.29 6.72 -16.21
N LEU A 216 16.58 5.76 -17.08
CA LEU A 216 17.87 5.61 -17.77
C LEU A 216 18.24 6.86 -18.58
N LYS A 217 17.31 7.38 -19.37
CA LYS A 217 17.51 8.61 -20.15
C LYS A 217 17.77 9.82 -19.27
N ARG A 218 17.03 9.96 -18.17
CA ARG A 218 17.14 11.13 -17.28
C ARG A 218 18.48 11.14 -16.55
N ILE A 219 18.80 10.04 -15.87
CA ILE A 219 19.91 9.93 -14.92
C ILE A 219 21.22 9.58 -15.61
N TYR A 220 21.19 8.61 -16.53
CA TYR A 220 22.39 7.99 -17.09
C TYR A 220 22.63 8.32 -18.57
N LYS A 221 21.68 9.00 -19.23
CA LYS A 221 21.72 9.29 -20.68
C LYS A 221 21.79 8.02 -21.54
N LEU A 222 21.13 6.94 -21.10
CA LEU A 222 21.07 5.66 -21.80
C LEU A 222 19.67 5.42 -22.38
N ASP A 223 19.60 4.73 -23.53
CA ASP A 223 18.35 4.33 -24.17
C ASP A 223 17.85 2.94 -23.73
N GLU A 224 18.77 2.04 -23.39
CA GLU A 224 18.51 0.65 -23.01
C GLU A 224 19.36 0.25 -21.81
N MET A 225 18.92 -0.81 -21.10
CA MET A 225 19.64 -1.31 -19.93
C MET A 225 20.89 -2.10 -20.38
N PRO A 226 22.10 -1.74 -19.90
CA PRO A 226 23.30 -2.52 -20.16
C PRO A 226 23.17 -3.97 -19.69
N LYS A 227 23.93 -4.87 -20.33
CA LYS A 227 23.99 -6.29 -19.93
C LYS A 227 24.72 -6.50 -18.59
N GLU A 228 25.71 -5.66 -18.32
CA GLU A 228 26.49 -5.72 -17.07
C GLU A 228 25.68 -5.17 -15.91
N LYS A 229 25.68 -5.85 -14.75
CA LYS A 229 25.03 -5.31 -13.54
C LYS A 229 25.79 -4.08 -13.04
N GLY A 230 25.07 -3.00 -12.73
CA GLY A 230 25.65 -1.77 -12.20
C GLY A 230 24.62 -0.79 -11.65
N ALA A 231 25.00 0.46 -11.38
CA ALA A 231 24.09 1.46 -10.79
C ALA A 231 22.82 1.73 -11.63
N HIS A 232 22.88 1.57 -12.95
CA HIS A 232 21.71 1.70 -13.80
C HIS A 232 20.60 0.66 -13.49
N SER A 233 20.94 -0.46 -12.84
CA SER A 233 19.96 -1.47 -12.40
C SER A 233 18.99 -0.93 -11.34
N TYR A 234 19.33 0.18 -10.66
CA TYR A 234 18.41 0.91 -9.78
C TYR A 234 17.24 1.55 -10.53
N CYS A 235 17.31 1.67 -11.87
CA CYS A 235 16.16 2.09 -12.68
C CYS A 235 15.16 0.95 -12.95
N ASN A 236 15.54 -0.32 -12.72
CA ASN A 236 14.64 -1.46 -12.91
C ASN A 236 13.85 -1.73 -11.62
N PRO A 237 12.52 -1.58 -11.61
CA PRO A 237 11.69 -1.86 -10.43
C PRO A 237 11.73 -3.35 -10.01
N ASP A 238 12.05 -4.27 -10.92
CA ASP A 238 12.02 -5.71 -10.65
C ASP A 238 13.24 -6.21 -9.84
N THR A 239 14.30 -5.41 -9.72
CA THR A 239 15.49 -5.76 -8.94
C THR A 239 15.13 -6.09 -7.48
N SER A 240 14.22 -5.29 -6.89
CA SER A 240 13.72 -5.55 -5.53
C SER A 240 12.77 -6.74 -5.51
N THR A 241 11.92 -6.91 -6.53
CA THR A 241 10.90 -7.96 -6.61
C THR A 241 11.52 -9.36 -6.57
N PHE A 242 12.59 -9.62 -7.33
CA PHE A 242 13.32 -10.90 -7.26
C PHE A 242 13.87 -11.17 -5.86
N SER A 243 14.43 -10.15 -5.22
CA SER A 243 14.98 -10.27 -3.87
C SER A 243 13.90 -10.59 -2.83
N TYR A 244 12.74 -9.94 -2.94
CA TYR A 244 11.58 -10.20 -2.07
C TYR A 244 11.06 -11.63 -2.26
N LEU A 245 10.93 -12.11 -3.49
CA LEU A 245 10.48 -13.48 -3.76
C LEU A 245 11.46 -14.52 -3.23
N ALA A 246 12.77 -14.31 -3.43
CA ALA A 246 13.79 -15.19 -2.87
C ALA A 246 13.70 -15.27 -1.33
N MET A 247 13.48 -14.13 -0.65
CA MET A 247 13.27 -14.11 0.79
C MET A 247 12.02 -14.88 1.22
N LEU A 248 10.92 -14.72 0.48
CA LEU A 248 9.61 -15.33 0.79
C LEU A 248 9.54 -16.81 0.48
N LEU A 249 10.43 -17.34 -0.36
CA LEU A 249 10.47 -18.76 -0.76
C LEU A 249 11.71 -19.50 -0.25
N GLY A 250 12.51 -18.86 0.61
CA GLY A 250 13.65 -19.48 1.27
C GLY A 250 14.87 -19.70 0.37
N ASP A 251 15.00 -18.95 -0.72
CA ASP A 251 16.16 -19.03 -1.61
C ASP A 251 17.37 -18.34 -0.99
N GLU A 252 18.40 -19.13 -0.66
CA GLU A 252 19.63 -18.62 -0.04
C GLU A 252 20.59 -17.96 -1.05
N LYS A 253 20.49 -18.34 -2.32
CA LYS A 253 21.34 -17.84 -3.41
C LYS A 253 20.50 -17.41 -4.59
N PHE A 254 20.95 -16.37 -5.28
CA PHE A 254 20.34 -15.94 -6.52
C PHE A 254 20.50 -17.03 -7.59
N ASP A 255 19.38 -17.39 -8.22
CA ASP A 255 19.30 -18.39 -9.27
C ASP A 255 18.79 -17.74 -10.56
N GLU A 256 19.68 -17.60 -11.54
CA GLU A 256 19.38 -16.97 -12.84
C GLU A 256 18.35 -17.74 -13.66
N THR A 257 18.11 -19.02 -13.33
CA THR A 257 17.10 -19.83 -14.01
C THR A 257 15.68 -19.49 -13.53
N LYS A 258 15.53 -18.88 -12.35
CA LYS A 258 14.25 -18.43 -11.79
C LYS A 258 13.86 -17.06 -12.35
N ASN A 259 13.55 -17.02 -13.65
CA ASN A 259 13.03 -15.82 -14.30
C ASN A 259 11.52 -15.63 -14.05
N ALA A 260 10.94 -14.56 -14.61
CA ALA A 260 9.52 -14.23 -14.45
C ALA A 260 8.58 -15.38 -14.86
N ALA A 261 8.88 -16.12 -15.94
CA ALA A 261 8.09 -17.25 -16.39
C ALA A 261 8.18 -18.44 -15.43
N TRP A 262 9.36 -18.69 -14.85
CA TRP A 262 9.53 -19.71 -13.82
C TRP A 262 8.67 -19.41 -12.58
N TYR A 263 8.70 -18.18 -12.07
CA TYR A 263 7.91 -17.79 -10.89
C TYR A 263 6.40 -17.90 -11.15
N LEU A 264 5.95 -17.53 -12.34
CA LEU A 264 4.54 -17.69 -12.71
C LEU A 264 4.13 -19.17 -12.77
N LYS A 265 4.96 -20.02 -13.36
CA LYS A 265 4.72 -21.47 -13.37
C LYS A 265 4.69 -22.03 -11.96
N PHE A 266 5.69 -21.70 -11.14
CA PHE A 266 5.75 -22.10 -9.74
C PHE A 266 4.47 -21.73 -8.97
N TRP A 267 4.00 -20.49 -9.13
CA TRP A 267 2.76 -20.04 -8.50
C TRP A 267 1.55 -20.88 -8.93
N ASN A 268 1.37 -21.05 -10.25
CA ASN A 268 0.23 -21.79 -10.79
C ASN A 268 0.19 -23.24 -10.30
N ASP A 269 1.35 -23.88 -10.19
CA ASP A 269 1.48 -25.26 -9.75
C ASP A 269 1.30 -25.42 -8.23
N ASN A 270 1.69 -24.42 -7.43
CA ASN A 270 1.89 -24.60 -5.98
C ASN A 270 1.05 -23.70 -5.07
N GLN A 271 0.39 -22.63 -5.55
CA GLN A 271 -0.22 -21.60 -4.68
C GLN A 271 -1.17 -22.15 -3.61
N LYS A 272 -1.91 -23.23 -3.88
CA LYS A 272 -2.85 -23.86 -2.93
C LYS A 272 -2.16 -24.68 -1.84
N GLN A 273 -0.89 -25.01 -2.04
CA GLN A 273 -0.07 -25.85 -1.18
C GLN A 273 0.98 -25.03 -0.41
N LEU A 274 1.09 -23.72 -0.66
CA LEU A 274 2.00 -22.84 0.06
C LEU A 274 1.54 -22.66 1.51
N ILE A 275 2.43 -22.99 2.44
CA ILE A 275 2.21 -22.83 3.88
C ILE A 275 3.34 -22.00 4.48
N TRP A 276 3.01 -21.11 5.42
CA TRP A 276 4.02 -20.32 6.13
C TRP A 276 4.75 -21.19 7.14
N ASN A 277 6.07 -21.30 7.03
CA ASN A 277 6.89 -21.94 8.04
C ASN A 277 7.30 -20.91 9.11
N SER A 278 6.66 -20.96 10.28
CA SER A 278 6.86 -20.03 11.38
C SER A 278 8.26 -20.10 12.01
N GLU A 279 8.98 -21.21 11.84
CA GLU A 279 10.33 -21.39 12.36
C GLU A 279 11.39 -20.77 11.45
N LYS A 280 11.15 -20.81 10.14
CA LYS A 280 12.07 -20.38 9.09
C LYS A 280 11.77 -18.99 8.54
N GLY A 281 10.52 -18.52 8.66
CA GLY A 281 10.09 -17.19 8.23
C GLY A 281 9.92 -17.05 6.71
N TYR A 282 9.51 -18.13 6.03
CA TYR A 282 9.22 -18.16 4.59
C TYR A 282 8.16 -19.22 4.25
N TYR A 283 7.63 -19.19 3.03
CA TYR A 283 6.68 -20.19 2.53
C TYR A 283 7.39 -21.44 2.00
N GLU A 284 6.80 -22.61 2.27
CA GLU A 284 7.20 -23.88 1.66
C GLU A 284 5.99 -24.57 1.02
N VAL A 285 6.25 -25.42 0.03
CA VAL A 285 5.22 -26.26 -0.57
C VAL A 285 4.96 -27.43 0.38
N LYS A 286 3.72 -27.58 0.82
CA LYS A 286 3.28 -28.72 1.61
C LYS A 286 3.58 -30.01 0.84
N LYS A 287 4.42 -30.87 1.43
CA LYS A 287 4.74 -32.19 0.90
C LYS A 287 3.62 -33.19 1.16
#